data_AF-A0A358EC94-F1
#
_entry.id   AF-A0A358EC94-F1
#
_cell.length_a   1.000
_cell.length_b   1.000
_cell.length_c   1.000
_cell.angle_alpha   90.00
_cell.angle_beta   90.00
_cell.angle_gamma   90.00
#
_symmetry.space_group_name_H-M   'P 1'
#
loop_
_entity.id
_entity.type
_entity.pdbx_description
1 polymer ?
#
loop_
_entity_poly.entity_id
_entity_poly.type
_entity_poly.pdbx_seq_one_letter_code
_entity_poly.pdbx_strand_id
1 'polypeptide(L)'
;MGSAACEQGNPALRPDLQLMEELGLSGTDRVHTVRLTMAGQERAHPDSILVQEGDYIQFVSDDWFLHEVRFDSTAMSEPAWEFMVLNNQAACPPLL
;
A
#
# COMPACT_ATOMS: atom_id res chain seq x y z
N MET A 1 -6.63 -15.38 -34.66
CA MET A 1 -5.75 -14.28 -34.22
C MET A 1 -6.60 -13.31 -33.44
N GLY A 2 -6.74 -13.52 -32.13
CA GLY A 2 -7.53 -12.66 -31.24
C GLY A 2 -6.61 -11.65 -30.59
N SER A 3 -6.88 -10.37 -30.81
CA SER A 3 -6.19 -9.24 -30.19
C SER A 3 -6.23 -9.36 -28.67
N ALA A 4 -5.06 -9.52 -28.03
CA ALA A 4 -4.88 -9.30 -26.61
C ALA A 4 -5.14 -7.81 -26.36
N ALA A 5 -6.37 -7.47 -25.96
CA ALA A 5 -6.64 -6.17 -25.39
C ALA A 5 -5.82 -6.09 -24.10
N CYS A 6 -4.73 -5.32 -24.11
CA CYS A 6 -4.03 -4.95 -22.90
C CYS A 6 -5.08 -4.32 -21.97
N GLU A 7 -5.41 -4.99 -20.86
CA GLU A 7 -6.10 -4.33 -19.76
C GLU A 7 -5.22 -3.16 -19.36
N GLN A 8 -5.61 -1.95 -19.78
CA GLN A 8 -4.98 -0.73 -19.32
C GLN A 8 -5.36 -0.60 -17.85
N GLY A 9 -4.52 -1.20 -16.98
CA GLY A 9 -4.67 -1.09 -15.54
C GLY A 9 -4.84 0.37 -15.14
N ASN A 10 -5.71 0.61 -14.14
CA ASN A 10 -6.08 1.94 -13.69
C ASN A 10 -4.84 2.83 -13.54
N PRO A 11 -4.68 3.89 -14.35
CA PRO A 11 -3.49 4.74 -14.30
C PRO A 11 -3.24 5.36 -12.93
N ALA A 12 -4.30 5.54 -12.13
CA ALA A 12 -4.20 6.06 -10.77
C ALA A 12 -3.52 5.10 -9.78
N LEU A 13 -3.40 3.81 -10.12
CA LEU A 13 -2.76 2.80 -9.28
C LEU A 13 -1.34 2.48 -9.73
N ARG A 14 -0.74 3.24 -10.66
CA ARG A 14 0.61 2.94 -11.12
C ARG A 14 1.63 3.44 -10.09
N PRO A 15 2.71 2.69 -9.83
CA PRO A 15 3.80 3.17 -8.99
C PRO A 15 4.41 4.43 -9.61
N ASP A 16 4.86 5.35 -8.76
CA ASP A 16 5.70 6.46 -9.18
C ASP A 16 7.14 5.99 -9.45
N LEU A 17 7.97 6.88 -10.02
CA LEU A 17 9.35 6.56 -10.36
C LEU A 17 10.18 6.14 -9.15
N GLN A 18 9.93 6.72 -7.97
CA GLN A 18 10.69 6.39 -6.77
C GLN A 18 10.40 4.96 -6.33
N LEU A 19 9.13 4.56 -6.28
CA LEU A 19 8.75 3.18 -5.95
C LEU A 19 9.28 2.17 -6.96
N MET A 20 9.27 2.52 -8.25
CA MET A 20 9.86 1.68 -9.30
C MET A 20 11.36 1.48 -9.09
N GLU A 21 12.10 2.54 -8.77
CA GLU A 21 13.55 2.50 -8.60
C GLU A 21 13.97 1.80 -7.30
N GLU A 22 13.28 2.08 -6.19
CA GLU A 22 13.70 1.58 -4.87
C GLU A 22 13.21 0.16 -4.59
N LEU A 23 12.02 -0.20 -5.06
CA LEU A 23 11.40 -1.51 -4.80
C LEU A 23 11.42 -2.42 -6.03
N GLY A 24 11.95 -1.95 -7.17
CA GLY A 24 12.00 -2.71 -8.41
C GLY A 24 10.62 -2.93 -9.05
N LEU A 25 9.65 -2.07 -8.73
CA LEU A 25 8.30 -2.17 -9.30
C LEU A 25 8.30 -1.82 -10.79
N SER A 26 7.41 -2.47 -11.51
CA SER A 26 7.14 -2.28 -12.92
C SER A 26 5.90 -1.41 -13.13
N GLY A 27 5.73 -0.90 -14.36
CA GLY A 27 4.53 -0.12 -14.72
C GLY A 27 3.24 -0.94 -14.76
N THR A 28 3.34 -2.25 -14.56
CA THR A 28 2.20 -3.18 -14.47
C THR A 28 1.81 -3.50 -13.03
N ASP A 29 2.68 -3.19 -12.05
CA ASP A 29 2.33 -3.32 -10.64
C ASP A 29 1.29 -2.28 -10.24
N ARG A 30 0.49 -2.62 -9.24
CA ARG A 30 -0.61 -1.78 -8.74
C ARG A 30 -0.30 -1.35 -7.33
N VAL A 31 -0.33 -0.05 -7.08
CA VAL A 31 -0.09 0.58 -5.79
C VAL A 31 -1.35 1.34 -5.38
N HIS A 32 -1.92 0.98 -4.23
CA HIS A 32 -3.01 1.72 -3.58
C HIS A 32 -2.42 2.68 -2.56
N THR A 33 -2.92 3.91 -2.51
CA THR A 33 -2.44 4.93 -1.59
C THR A 33 -3.39 5.15 -0.42
N VAL A 34 -2.85 5.05 0.80
CA VAL A 34 -3.51 5.44 2.03
C VAL A 34 -2.89 6.73 2.54
N ARG A 35 -3.66 7.83 2.53
CA ARG A 35 -3.19 9.11 3.07
C ARG A 35 -3.46 9.20 4.56
N LEU A 36 -2.47 9.61 5.33
CA LEU A 36 -2.52 9.76 6.78
C LEU A 36 -2.51 11.24 7.14
N THR A 37 -3.43 11.65 8.02
CA THR A 37 -3.60 13.04 8.47
C THR A 37 -3.84 13.11 9.98
N MET A 38 -3.47 14.24 10.57
CA MET A 38 -3.56 14.57 11.99
C MET A 38 -4.34 15.89 12.16
N ALA A 39 -5.63 15.88 11.83
CA ALA A 39 -6.53 17.03 11.99
C ALA A 39 -7.35 16.93 13.29
N GLY A 40 -6.67 17.01 14.44
CA GLY A 40 -7.26 16.85 15.78
C GLY A 40 -7.44 15.39 16.23
N GLN A 41 -7.62 14.47 15.29
CA GLN A 41 -7.53 13.02 15.49
C GLN A 41 -6.86 12.39 14.26
N GLU A 42 -6.11 11.32 14.46
CA GLU A 42 -5.44 10.59 13.38
C GLU A 42 -6.48 9.93 12.47
N ARG A 43 -6.32 10.10 11.16
CA ARG A 43 -7.22 9.55 10.15
C ARG A 43 -6.45 8.98 8.97
N ALA A 44 -6.98 7.87 8.45
CA ALA A 44 -6.53 7.25 7.22
C ALA A 44 -7.58 7.44 6.11
N HIS A 45 -7.12 7.80 4.93
CA HIS A 45 -7.92 8.03 3.73
C HIS A 45 -7.43 7.10 2.60
N PRO A 46 -7.89 5.84 2.58
CA PRO A 46 -7.58 4.93 1.49
C PRO A 46 -8.29 5.37 0.20
N ASP A 47 -7.62 5.22 -0.93
CA ASP A 47 -8.23 5.34 -2.26
C ASP A 47 -9.18 4.16 -2.59
N SER A 48 -8.95 2.99 -1.98
CA SER A 48 -9.76 1.79 -2.09
C SER A 48 -9.86 1.04 -0.76
N ILE A 49 -11.05 0.49 -0.48
CA ILE A 49 -11.29 -0.42 0.65
C ILE A 49 -11.14 -1.90 0.25
N LEU A 50 -10.82 -2.17 -1.02
CA LEU A 50 -10.59 -3.50 -1.57
C LEU A 50 -9.28 -3.52 -2.36
N VAL A 51 -8.40 -4.45 -2.03
CA VAL A 51 -7.12 -4.68 -2.71
C VAL A 51 -7.06 -6.12 -3.20
N GLN A 52 -6.33 -6.36 -4.28
CA GLN A 52 -6.11 -7.72 -4.79
C GLN A 52 -4.82 -8.30 -4.22
N GLU A 53 -4.73 -9.63 -4.16
CA GLU A 53 -3.48 -10.29 -3.82
C GLU A 53 -2.40 -9.91 -4.86
N GLY A 54 -1.21 -9.53 -4.37
CA GLY A 54 -0.11 -9.03 -5.19
C GLY A 54 -0.12 -7.52 -5.43
N ASP A 55 -1.19 -6.81 -5.06
CA ASP A 55 -1.17 -5.35 -5.06
C ASP A 55 -0.30 -4.81 -3.91
N TYR A 56 0.33 -3.67 -4.13
CA TYR A 56 1.11 -2.93 -3.15
C TYR A 56 0.24 -1.86 -2.47
N ILE A 57 0.54 -1.58 -1.21
CA ILE A 57 -0.10 -0.50 -0.44
C ILE A 57 0.98 0.46 0.03
N GLN A 58 0.81 1.74 -0.30
CA GLN A 58 1.68 2.82 0.16
C GLN A 58 0.94 3.69 1.17
N PHE A 59 1.62 3.99 2.28
CA PHE A 59 1.16 4.96 3.26
C PHE A 59 1.90 6.27 3.05
N VAL A 60 1.17 7.38 2.93
CA VAL A 60 1.75 8.71 2.73
C VAL A 60 1.20 9.69 3.76
N SER A 61 2.06 10.55 4.31
CA SER A 61 1.65 11.70 5.13
C SER A 61 1.60 12.94 4.26
N ASP A 62 0.55 13.75 4.39
CA ASP A 62 0.40 15.05 3.73
C ASP A 62 0.33 16.23 4.72
N ASP A 63 0.55 15.95 6.01
CA ASP A 63 0.36 16.89 7.13
C ASP A 63 1.67 17.23 7.88
N TRP A 64 2.81 16.76 7.38
CA TRP A 64 4.15 16.95 7.96
C TRP A 64 4.36 16.26 9.31
N PHE A 65 3.46 15.39 9.74
CA PHE A 65 3.62 14.57 10.94
C PHE A 65 4.23 13.21 10.62
N LEU A 66 4.90 12.62 11.63
CA LEU A 66 5.34 11.24 11.57
C LEU A 66 4.20 10.34 12.05
N HIS A 67 3.83 9.37 11.22
CA HIS A 67 2.79 8.39 11.52
C HIS A 67 3.38 6.99 11.68
N GLU A 68 2.89 6.23 12.65
CA GLU A 68 3.21 4.81 12.84
C GLU A 68 2.00 3.98 12.38
N VAL A 69 2.18 3.14 11.37
CA VAL A 69 1.14 2.21 10.93
C VAL A 69 1.34 0.86 11.61
N ARG A 70 0.32 0.44 12.36
CA ARG A 70 0.29 -0.84 13.07
C ARG A 70 -0.91 -1.64 12.63
N PHE A 71 -0.70 -2.94 12.45
CA PHE A 71 -1.76 -3.87 12.09
C PHE A 71 -2.23 -4.60 13.34
N ASP A 72 -3.55 -4.57 13.59
CA ASP A 72 -4.15 -5.26 14.73
C ASP A 72 -4.30 -6.75 14.43
N SER A 73 -3.53 -7.58 15.14
CA SER A 73 -3.57 -9.04 14.99
C SER A 73 -4.92 -9.65 15.32
N THR A 74 -5.74 -8.99 16.16
CA THR A 74 -7.07 -9.47 16.52
C THR A 74 -8.11 -9.27 15.41
N ALA A 75 -7.81 -8.38 14.47
CA ALA A 75 -8.66 -8.10 13.31
C ALA A 75 -8.23 -8.89 12.05
N MET A 76 -7.20 -9.73 12.14
CA MET A 76 -6.66 -10.52 11.05
C MET A 76 -6.91 -12.02 11.23
N SER A 77 -6.93 -12.76 10.13
CA SER A 77 -6.83 -14.21 10.20
C SER A 77 -5.41 -14.61 10.62
N GLU A 78 -5.28 -15.77 11.29
CA GLU A 78 -3.98 -16.30 11.74
C GLU A 78 -2.94 -16.42 10.60
N PRO A 79 -3.27 -16.94 9.40
CA PRO A 79 -2.32 -16.98 8.29
C PRO A 79 -1.86 -15.60 7.81
N ALA A 80 -2.75 -14.61 7.79
CA ALA A 80 -2.39 -13.24 7.39
C ALA A 80 -1.44 -12.62 8.41
N TRP A 81 -1.69 -12.84 9.70
CA TRP A 81 -0.80 -12.36 10.75
C TRP A 81 0.59 -13.01 10.69
N GLU A 82 0.67 -14.32 10.49
CA GLU A 82 1.96 -15.02 10.32
C GLU A 82 2.77 -14.49 9.14
N PHE A 83 2.11 -14.24 8.00
CA PHE A 83 2.75 -13.62 6.84
C PHE A 83 3.34 -12.24 7.18
N MET A 84 2.58 -11.40 7.88
CA MET A 84 3.04 -10.06 8.27
C MET A 84 4.26 -10.11 9.18
N VAL A 85 4.29 -11.05 10.14
CA VAL A 85 5.43 -11.23 11.05
C VAL A 85 6.66 -11.75 10.31
N LEU A 86 6.50 -12.78 9.46
CA LEU A 86 7.61 -13.38 8.70
C LEU A 86 8.29 -12.40 7.75
N ASN A 87 7.53 -11.44 7.21
CA ASN A 87 8.05 -10.41 6.30
C ASN A 87 8.43 -9.11 7.00
N ASN A 88 8.43 -9.07 8.34
CA ASN A 88 8.70 -7.86 9.13
C ASN A 88 7.79 -6.67 8.77
N GLN A 89 6.54 -6.96 8.42
CA GLN A 89 5.50 -6.00 8.03
C GLN A 89 4.45 -5.76 9.14
N ALA A 90 4.57 -6.44 10.28
CA ALA A 90 3.67 -6.26 11.43
C ALA A 90 3.60 -4.80 11.93
N ALA A 91 4.66 -4.03 11.68
CA ALA A 91 4.67 -2.58 11.75
C ALA A 91 5.37 -2.05 10.49
N CYS A 92 4.86 -0.95 9.92
CA CYS A 92 5.52 -0.26 8.81
C CYS A 92 6.21 0.99 9.37
N PRO A 93 7.48 0.89 9.81
CA PRO A 93 8.22 2.07 10.23
C PRO A 93 8.44 2.99 9.02
N PRO A 94 8.58 4.31 9.22
CA PRO A 94 8.83 5.25 8.13
C PRO A 94 10.09 4.85 7.36
N LEU A 95 10.02 4.96 6.03
CA LEU A 95 11.21 4.89 5.16
C LEU A 95 12.03 6.17 5.41
N LEU A 96 13.33 5.99 5.69
CA LEU A 96 14.28 7.07 5.99
C LEU A 96 14.84 7.71 4.71
#